data_AF-A0A0F8YIR0-F1
#
_entry.id   AF-A0A0F8YIR0-F1
#
_cell.length_a   1.000
_cell.length_b   1.000
_cell.length_c   1.000
_cell.angle_alpha   90.00
_cell.angle_beta   90.00
_cell.angle_gamma   90.00
#
_symmetry.space_group_name_H-M   'P 1'
#
loop_
_entity.id
_entity.type
_entity.pdbx_description
1 polymer ?
#
loop_
_entity_poly.entity_id
_entity_poly.type
_entity_poly.pdbx_seq_one_letter_code
_entity_poly.pdbx_strand_id
1 'polypeptide(L)'
;MQKEVIWANPDDTVQQALTKMQQHDVGYMIVGTEGLLEGIVSKSDIAATLSVYLKPMFAKWHRPIDDATLQIRIKWIMTRFVHTVKPDTSVI
;
A
#
# COMPACT_ATOMS: atom_id res chain seq x y z
N MET A 1 9.68 -12.82 13.30
CA MET A 1 8.40 -12.09 13.14
C MET A 1 8.63 -10.65 13.55
N GLN A 2 8.32 -9.68 12.68
CA GLN A 2 8.34 -8.26 13.05
C GLN A 2 7.13 -7.97 13.94
N LYS A 3 7.36 -7.35 15.11
CA LYS A 3 6.30 -7.10 16.10
C LYS A 3 5.51 -5.84 15.81
N GLU A 4 6.16 -4.82 15.27
CA GLU A 4 5.55 -3.56 14.89
C GLU A 4 5.24 -3.57 13.39
N VAL A 5 3.96 -3.69 13.07
CA VAL A 5 3.46 -3.68 11.70
C VAL A 5 2.74 -2.36 11.46
N ILE A 6 3.00 -1.74 10.31
CA ILE A 6 2.38 -0.49 9.93
C ILE A 6 1.01 -0.77 9.30
N TRP A 7 0.03 0.03 9.72
CA TRP A 7 -1.35 -0.05 9.24
C TRP A 7 -1.68 1.11 8.30
N ALA A 8 -2.35 0.79 7.21
CA ALA A 8 -3.06 1.72 6.36
C ALA A 8 -4.56 1.67 6.69
N ASN A 9 -5.22 2.82 6.60
CA ASN A 9 -6.68 2.86 6.58
C ASN A 9 -7.16 2.50 5.16
N PRO A 10 -8.26 1.74 4.99
CA PRO A 10 -8.83 1.45 3.67
C PRO A 10 -9.16 2.70 2.83
N ASP A 11 -9.44 3.83 3.48
CA ASP A 11 -9.70 5.11 2.83
C ASP A 11 -8.46 6.01 2.66
N ASP A 12 -7.28 5.59 3.14
CA ASP A 12 -6.03 6.26 2.79
C ASP A 12 -5.86 6.29 1.28
N THR A 13 -5.30 7.38 0.76
CA THR A 13 -4.89 7.47 -0.64
C THR A 13 -3.57 6.75 -0.87
N VAL A 14 -3.31 6.39 -2.13
CA VAL A 14 -2.01 5.86 -2.57
C VAL A 14 -0.85 6.77 -2.12
N GLN A 15 -1.01 8.10 -2.22
CA GLN A 15 0.01 9.04 -1.77
C GLN A 15 0.29 8.96 -0.26
N GLN A 16 -0.78 8.87 0.55
CA GLN A 16 -0.64 8.72 2.00
C GLN A 16 0.05 7.40 2.36
N ALA A 17 -0.33 6.30 1.69
CA ALA A 17 0.26 4.99 1.89
C ALA A 17 1.76 4.96 1.50
N LEU A 18 2.14 5.57 0.37
CA LEU A 18 3.54 5.71 -0.04
C LEU A 18 4.36 6.48 0.99
N THR A 19 3.81 7.58 1.48
CA THR A 19 4.45 8.41 2.50
C THR A 19 4.70 7.59 3.77
N LYS A 20 3.70 6.84 4.25
CA LYS A 20 3.85 5.93 5.40
C LYS A 20 4.91 4.86 5.14
N MET A 21 4.86 4.19 3.99
CA MET A 21 5.86 3.17 3.63
C MET A 21 7.28 3.71 3.59
N GLN A 22 7.46 4.95 3.11
CA GLN A 22 8.78 5.60 3.06
C GLN A 22 9.26 6.00 4.46
N GLN A 23 8.38 6.59 5.28
CA GLN A 23 8.70 7.02 6.64
C GLN A 23 9.12 5.86 7.55
N HIS A 24 8.52 4.69 7.36
CA HIS A 24 8.79 3.49 8.17
C HIS A 24 9.72 2.49 7.49
N ASP A 25 10.21 2.78 6.29
CA ASP A 25 11.00 1.88 5.44
C ASP A 25 10.42 0.46 5.31
N VAL A 26 9.11 0.37 5.03
CA VAL A 26 8.40 -0.91 4.87
C VAL A 26 7.95 -1.14 3.44
N GLY A 27 7.96 -2.41 3.00
CA GLY A 27 7.47 -2.82 1.68
C GLY A 27 6.00 -3.23 1.64
N TYR A 28 5.41 -3.48 2.81
CA TYR A 28 4.04 -3.96 2.98
C TYR A 28 3.39 -3.24 4.14
N MET A 29 2.08 -3.04 4.05
CA MET A 29 1.25 -2.56 5.14
C MET A 29 0.02 -3.44 5.27
N ILE A 30 -0.39 -3.67 6.51
CA ILE A 30 -1.72 -4.23 6.80
C ILE A 30 -2.76 -3.14 6.54
N VAL A 31 -3.92 -3.49 6.02
CA VAL A 31 -5.03 -2.57 5.82
C VAL A 31 -6.18 -2.93 6.74
N GLY A 32 -6.73 -1.94 7.42
CA GLY A 32 -7.89 -2.13 8.29
C GLY A 32 -8.19 -0.93 9.18
N THR A 33 -9.30 -1.00 9.90
CA THR A 33 -9.73 -0.01 10.89
C THR A 33 -10.00 -0.67 12.23
N GLU A 34 -9.71 0.03 13.33
CA GLU A 34 -10.05 -0.42 14.70
C GLU A 34 -9.52 -1.83 15.05
N GLY A 35 -8.35 -2.18 14.51
CA GLY A 35 -7.72 -3.49 14.73
C GLY A 35 -8.32 -4.64 13.92
N LEU A 36 -9.34 -4.39 13.10
CA LEU A 36 -9.90 -5.38 12.18
C LEU A 36 -9.07 -5.44 10.90
N LEU A 37 -8.48 -6.60 10.62
CA LEU A 37 -7.78 -6.87 9.37
C LEU A 37 -8.76 -6.95 8.19
N GLU A 38 -8.61 -6.08 7.21
CA GLU A 38 -9.41 -6.08 5.97
C GLU A 38 -8.60 -6.45 4.73
N GLY A 39 -7.28 -6.27 4.77
CA GLY A 39 -6.43 -6.53 3.62
C GLY A 39 -4.94 -6.33 3.88
N ILE A 40 -4.16 -6.49 2.82
CA ILE A 40 -2.73 -6.17 2.77
C ILE A 40 -2.45 -5.41 1.47
N VAL A 41 -1.52 -4.47 1.53
CA VAL A 41 -1.04 -3.73 0.35
C VAL A 41 0.48 -3.69 0.35
N SER A 42 1.08 -3.93 -0.81
CA SER A 42 2.52 -3.90 -1.05
C SER A 42 2.93 -2.66 -1.84
N LYS A 43 4.23 -2.34 -1.81
CA LYS A 43 4.83 -1.34 -2.71
C LYS A 43 4.57 -1.67 -4.19
N SER A 44 4.53 -2.95 -4.56
CA SER A 44 4.22 -3.37 -5.93
C SER A 44 2.77 -3.11 -6.33
N ASP A 45 1.80 -3.35 -5.44
CA ASP A 45 0.38 -3.06 -5.71
C ASP A 45 0.17 -1.56 -5.97
N ILE A 46 0.82 -0.74 -5.14
CA ILE A 46 0.83 0.71 -5.31
C ILE A 46 1.51 1.10 -6.63
N ALA A 47 2.70 0.58 -6.91
CA ALA A 47 3.45 0.92 -8.12
C ALA A 47 2.69 0.54 -9.41
N ALA A 48 1.92 -0.54 -9.38
CA ALA A 48 1.05 -0.96 -10.49
C ALA A 48 -0.16 -0.02 -10.71
N THR A 49 -0.54 0.74 -9.69
CA THR A 49 -1.68 1.67 -9.72
C THR A 49 -1.30 3.05 -10.25
N LEU A 50 -0.05 3.47 -10.03
CA LEU A 50 0.42 4.80 -10.41
C LEU A 50 0.48 4.98 -11.92
N SER A 51 0.15 6.20 -12.37
CA SER A 51 0.42 6.58 -13.75
C SER A 51 1.91 6.45 -14.05
N VAL A 52 2.24 5.85 -15.20
CA VAL A 52 3.63 5.73 -15.65
C VAL A 52 4.30 7.10 -15.82
N TYR A 53 3.52 8.15 -16.09
CA TYR A 53 4.00 9.52 -16.30
C TYR A 53 4.46 10.21 -15.00
N LEU A 54 4.19 9.63 -13.84
CA LEU A 54 4.76 10.07 -12.56
C LEU A 54 6.22 9.65 -12.38
N LYS A 55 6.73 8.73 -13.20
CA LYS A 55 8.13 8.29 -13.10
C LYS A 55 9.07 9.38 -13.66
N PRO A 56 10.28 9.56 -13.08
CA PRO A 56 11.23 10.58 -13.54
C PRO A 56 11.54 10.52 -15.04
N MET A 57 11.62 9.30 -15.61
CA MET A 57 11.85 9.08 -17.04
C MET A 57 10.80 9.73 -17.94
N PHE A 58 9.56 9.88 -17.45
CA PHE A 58 8.43 10.39 -18.21
C PHE A 58 7.96 11.77 -17.74
N ALA A 59 8.72 12.46 -16.88
CA ALA A 59 8.32 13.72 -16.26
C ALA A 59 7.97 14.82 -17.28
N LYS A 60 8.57 14.82 -18.48
CA LYS A 60 8.25 15.76 -19.57
C LYS A 60 6.81 15.61 -20.09
N TRP A 61 6.20 14.45 -19.94
CA TRP A 61 4.84 14.13 -20.41
C TRP A 61 3.82 14.06 -19.28
N HIS A 62 4.22 14.42 -18.06
CA HIS A 62 3.32 14.50 -16.91
C HIS A 62 2.19 15.50 -17.19
N ARG A 63 0.96 15.06 -16.97
CA ARG A 63 -0.26 15.84 -17.10
C ARG A 63 -0.94 15.91 -15.74
N PRO A 64 -1.69 16.97 -15.42
CA PRO A 64 -2.43 17.05 -14.17
C PRO A 64 -3.37 15.86 -13.88
N ILE A 65 -3.86 15.19 -14.93
CA ILE A 65 -4.70 13.99 -14.77
C ILE A 65 -3.94 12.78 -14.21
N ASP A 66 -2.62 12.71 -14.39
CA ASP A 66 -1.79 11.61 -13.87
C ASP A 66 -1.77 11.61 -12.34
N ASP A 67 -1.87 12.79 -11.72
CA ASP A 67 -1.93 12.97 -10.27
C ASP A 67 -3.23 12.39 -9.68
N ALA A 68 -4.27 12.15 -10.49
CA ALA A 68 -5.48 11.48 -10.02
C ALA A 68 -5.20 10.06 -9.51
N THR A 69 -4.17 9.38 -10.04
CA THR A 69 -3.78 8.04 -9.57
C THR A 69 -3.24 8.05 -8.12
N LEU A 70 -2.70 9.18 -7.67
CA LEU A 70 -2.25 9.38 -6.28
C LEU A 70 -3.43 9.42 -5.29
N GLN A 71 -4.64 9.75 -5.77
CA GLN A 71 -5.86 9.88 -4.97
C GLN A 71 -6.67 8.58 -4.89
N ILE A 72 -6.25 7.52 -5.59
CA ILE A 72 -6.88 6.20 -5.51
C ILE A 72 -6.79 5.72 -4.06
N ARG A 73 -7.91 5.24 -3.50
CA ARG A 73 -7.95 4.72 -2.13
C ARG A 73 -7.43 3.30 -2.06
N ILE A 74 -6.76 2.96 -0.96
CA ILE A 74 -6.13 1.66 -0.75
C ILE A 74 -7.13 0.49 -0.85
N LYS A 75 -8.37 0.66 -0.38
CA LYS A 75 -9.42 -0.37 -0.48
C LYS A 75 -9.74 -0.86 -1.89
N TRP A 76 -9.35 -0.11 -2.91
CA TRP A 76 -9.55 -0.47 -4.33
C TRP A 76 -8.42 -1.32 -4.89
N ILE A 77 -7.24 -1.30 -4.27
CA ILE A 77 -6.02 -1.94 -4.80
C ILE A 77 -5.42 -2.97 -3.85
N MET A 78 -5.86 -3.01 -2.59
CA MET A 78 -5.40 -3.97 -1.61
C MET A 78 -5.87 -5.41 -1.92
N THR A 79 -5.10 -6.39 -1.47
CA THR A 79 -5.55 -7.78 -1.43
C THR A 79 -6.40 -8.01 -0.19
N ARG A 80 -7.68 -8.38 -0.36
CA ARG A 80 -8.63 -8.61 0.74
C ARG A 80 -8.46 -9.95 1.45
N PHE A 81 -8.22 -11.02 0.69
CA PHE A 81 -8.10 -12.38 1.23
C PHE A 81 -6.69 -12.63 1.76
N VAL A 82 -6.41 -12.09 2.94
CA VAL A 82 -5.09 -12.23 3.57
C VAL A 82 -4.98 -13.62 4.19
N HIS A 83 -3.97 -14.38 3.76
CA HIS A 83 -3.57 -15.60 4.44
C HIS A 83 -2.68 -15.24 5.63
N THR A 84 -3.11 -15.64 6.83
CA THR A 84 -2.38 -15.37 8.08
C THR A 84 -1.91 -16.67 8.71
N VAL A 85 -0.79 -16.60 9.44
CA VAL A 85 -0.26 -17.69 10.26
C VAL A 85 -0.19 -17.23 11.70
N LYS A 86 -0.47 -18.14 12.63
CA LYS A 86 -0.35 -17.83 14.06
C LYS A 86 1.12 -17.90 14.49
N PRO A 87 1.54 -17.17 15.53
CA PRO A 87 2.94 -17.18 15.99
C PRO A 87 3.48 -18.55 16.41
N ASP A 88 2.61 -19.48 16.82
CA ASP A 88 2.91 -20.87 17.19
C ASP A 88 2.99 -21.82 15.99
N THR A 89 2.74 -21.33 14.77
CA THR A 89 2.86 -22.12 13.54
C THR A 89 4.33 -22.46 13.31
N SER A 90 4.64 -23.75 13.23
CA SER A 90 6.00 -24.23 12.94
C SER A 90 6.36 -23.93 11.48
N VAL A 91 7.52 -23.30 11.29
CA VAL A 91 8.15 -23.15 9.97
C VAL A 91 9.08 -24.34 9.82
N ILE A 92 8.72 -25.27 8.94
CA ILE A 92 9.51 -26.48 8.64
C ILE A 92 10.56 -26.14 7.58
#